data_AF-A0A4Q3RJP1-F1
#
_entry.id   AF-A0A4Q3RJP1-F1
#
_cell.length_a   1.000
_cell.length_b   1.000
_cell.length_c   1.000
_cell.angle_alpha   90.00
_cell.angle_beta   90.00
_cell.angle_gamma   90.00
#
_symmetry.space_group_name_H-M   'P 1'
#
loop_
_entity.id
_entity.type
_entity.pdbx_description
1 polymer ?
#
loop_
_entity_poly.entity_id
_entity_poly.type
_entity_poly.pdbx_seq_one_letter_code
_entity_poly.pdbx_strand_id
1 'polypeptide(L)'
;STRKSAMHTRPPTRISPNMSKNYTTNGNLVRIPTSLTGQLLFRDMYFGAQAALGYAFGQTYNNPQCRFIPWHLPSEIDTKTGLITGKYLIDNAEAEEQFQRWKHGRTGFPWIDALMRQLKQEGWIHRFSRPLCIVLL
;
A
#
# COMPACT_ATOMS: atom_id res chain seq x y z
N SER A 1 52.24 6.38 -24.01
CA SER A 1 51.51 5.19 -23.52
C SER A 1 50.30 5.65 -22.71
N THR A 2 49.18 5.73 -23.43
CA THR A 2 47.76 5.89 -23.07
C THR A 2 47.35 4.75 -22.09
N ARG A 3 46.41 4.81 -21.12
CA ARG A 3 45.16 5.57 -20.87
C ARG A 3 44.93 5.63 -19.34
N LYS A 4 44.61 6.80 -18.78
CA LYS A 4 43.83 6.90 -17.54
C LYS A 4 42.38 6.59 -17.89
N SER A 5 41.77 5.62 -17.20
CA SER A 5 40.38 5.23 -17.39
C SER A 5 39.48 6.36 -16.91
N ALA A 6 38.95 7.16 -17.84
CA ALA A 6 37.95 8.17 -17.56
C ALA A 6 36.62 7.45 -17.31
N MET A 7 36.24 7.36 -16.04
CA MET A 7 34.91 6.96 -15.61
C MET A 7 33.94 8.02 -16.15
N HIS A 8 33.27 7.70 -17.24
CA HIS A 8 32.33 8.57 -17.94
C HIS A 8 31.11 8.77 -17.04
N THR A 9 31.17 9.76 -16.16
CA THR A 9 30.00 10.28 -15.46
C THR A 9 29.08 10.86 -16.54
N ARG A 10 28.06 10.09 -16.93
CA ARG A 10 26.99 10.62 -17.78
C ARG A 10 26.39 11.82 -17.04
N PRO A 11 26.28 13.01 -17.68
CA PRO A 11 25.61 14.13 -17.04
C PRO A 11 24.18 13.72 -16.69
N PRO A 12 23.59 14.24 -15.60
CA PRO A 12 22.17 14.00 -15.31
C PRO A 12 21.40 14.43 -16.56
N THR A 13 20.69 13.47 -17.16
CA THR A 13 19.93 13.69 -18.38
C THR A 13 19.00 14.86 -18.12
N ARG A 14 19.31 16.02 -18.71
CA ARG A 14 18.46 17.20 -18.67
C ARG A 14 17.12 16.75 -19.27
N ILE A 15 16.11 16.64 -18.43
CA ILE A 15 14.76 16.29 -18.86
C ILE A 15 14.36 17.36 -19.88
N SER A 16 14.26 16.98 -21.15
CA SER A 16 13.80 17.87 -22.22
C SER A 16 12.44 18.44 -21.84
N PRO A 17 12.17 19.75 -21.98
CA PRO A 17 10.92 20.36 -21.51
C PRO A 17 9.65 19.91 -22.27
N ASN A 18 9.79 19.12 -23.34
CA ASN A 18 8.73 18.87 -24.31
C ASN A 18 8.36 17.39 -24.45
N MET A 19 7.84 16.79 -23.39
CA MET A 19 7.10 15.53 -23.52
C MET A 19 5.74 15.58 -22.80
N SER A 20 5.01 16.67 -22.95
CA SER A 20 3.56 16.69 -22.69
C SER A 20 2.82 16.29 -23.96
N LYS A 21 2.83 14.99 -24.29
CA LYS A 21 1.77 14.47 -25.18
C LYS A 21 0.47 14.54 -24.38
N ASN A 22 -0.31 15.57 -24.65
CA ASN A 22 -1.59 15.81 -24.02
C ASN A 22 -2.53 14.66 -24.37
N TYR A 23 -2.76 13.75 -23.44
CA TYR A 23 -3.81 12.74 -23.57
C TYR A 23 -5.15 13.44 -23.37
N THR A 24 -5.82 13.77 -24.48
CA THR A 24 -7.16 14.35 -24.48
C THR A 24 -8.20 13.24 -24.55
N THR A 25 -8.97 13.04 -23.49
CA THR A 25 -10.23 12.30 -23.56
C THR A 25 -11.36 13.34 -23.61
N ASN A 26 -12.10 13.41 -24.72
CA ASN A 26 -13.21 14.36 -24.95
C ASN A 26 -12.83 15.85 -24.87
N GLY A 27 -11.73 16.26 -25.53
CA GLY A 27 -11.41 17.68 -25.73
C GLY A 27 -10.94 18.46 -24.49
N ASN A 28 -10.91 17.84 -23.30
CA ASN A 28 -10.41 18.48 -22.08
C ASN A 28 -8.97 18.08 -21.80
N LEU A 29 -8.10 19.06 -21.53
CA LEU A 29 -6.74 18.83 -21.04
C LEU A 29 -6.82 18.11 -19.69
N VAL A 30 -6.39 16.84 -19.66
CA VAL A 30 -6.32 16.07 -18.42
C VAL A 30 -5.24 16.69 -17.54
N ARG A 31 -5.65 17.34 -16.45
CA ARG A 31 -4.73 17.90 -15.45
C ARG A 31 -3.85 16.78 -14.90
N ILE A 32 -2.67 17.16 -14.41
CA ILE A 32 -1.58 16.30 -13.92
C ILE A 32 -1.97 15.05 -13.08
N PRO A 33 -3.07 14.95 -12.30
CA PRO A 33 -3.35 13.74 -11.50
C PRO A 33 -3.53 12.42 -12.27
N THR A 34 -4.02 12.41 -13.51
CA THR A 34 -4.34 11.17 -14.25
C THR A 34 -3.46 10.93 -15.49
N SER A 35 -2.47 11.79 -15.72
CA SER A 35 -1.45 11.59 -16.75
C SER A 35 -0.47 10.47 -16.36
N LEU A 36 0.19 9.84 -17.34
CA LEU A 36 1.27 8.86 -17.10
C LEU A 36 2.36 9.43 -16.18
N THR A 37 2.71 10.70 -16.36
CA THR A 37 3.66 11.42 -15.51
C THR A 37 3.19 11.51 -14.06
N GLY A 38 1.90 11.82 -13.83
CA GLY A 38 1.31 11.81 -12.49
C GLY A 38 1.42 10.44 -11.82
N GLN A 39 1.15 9.36 -12.56
CA GLN A 39 1.28 7.99 -12.06
C GLN A 39 2.73 7.64 -11.66
N LEU A 40 3.72 8.07 -12.46
CA LEU A 40 5.14 7.87 -12.14
C LEU A 40 5.59 8.67 -10.92
N LEU A 41 5.13 9.93 -10.78
CA LEU A 41 5.44 10.75 -9.62
C LEU A 41 4.93 10.13 -8.31
N PHE A 42 3.74 9.51 -8.33
CA PHE A 42 3.26 8.77 -7.16
C PHE A 42 4.18 7.61 -6.80
N ARG A 43 4.68 6.86 -7.79
CA ARG A 43 5.62 5.76 -7.55
C ARG A 43 6.92 6.27 -6.91
N ASP A 44 7.48 7.35 -7.43
CA ASP A 44 8.71 7.94 -6.90
C ASP A 44 8.53 8.49 -5.48
N MET A 45 7.37 9.08 -5.21
CA MET A 45 7.00 9.53 -3.86
C MET A 45 7.02 8.36 -2.87
N TYR A 46 6.40 7.22 -3.20
CA TYR A 46 6.39 6.03 -2.33
C TYR A 46 7.79 5.46 -2.11
N PHE A 47 8.63 5.43 -3.15
CA PHE A 47 10.02 5.02 -3.00
C PHE A 47 10.83 5.95 -2.10
N GLY A 48 10.64 7.27 -2.21
CA GLY A 48 11.29 8.24 -1.34
C GLY A 48 10.86 8.08 0.12
N ALA A 49 9.56 7.89 0.37
CA ALA A 49 9.02 7.65 1.70
C ALA A 49 9.55 6.33 2.31
N GLN A 50 9.60 5.27 1.51
CA GLN A 50 10.16 3.98 1.95
C GLN A 50 11.67 4.04 2.19
N ALA A 51 12.43 4.81 1.40
CA ALA A 51 13.87 4.96 1.60
C ALA A 51 14.22 5.57 2.98
N ALA A 52 13.38 6.47 3.49
CA ALA A 52 13.55 7.07 4.81
C ALA A 52 13.15 6.14 5.97
N LEU A 53 12.14 5.28 5.77
CA LEU A 53 11.53 4.44 6.82
C LEU A 53 11.97 2.97 6.77
N GLY A 54 12.57 2.52 5.67
CA GLY A 54 12.97 1.13 5.43
C GLY A 54 11.79 0.16 5.50
N TYR A 55 12.01 -1.00 6.12
CA TYR A 55 11.00 -2.05 6.29
C TYR A 55 9.83 -1.64 7.20
N ALA A 56 10.00 -0.61 8.04
CA ALA A 56 8.93 -0.10 8.89
C ALA A 56 7.83 0.60 8.09
N PHE A 57 8.09 1.01 6.84
CA PHE A 57 7.10 1.69 5.99
C PHE A 57 5.77 0.92 5.85
N GLY A 58 5.84 -0.41 5.78
CA GLY A 58 4.67 -1.27 5.56
C GLY A 58 3.92 -1.69 6.82
N GLN A 59 4.36 -1.27 8.01
CA GLN A 59 3.81 -1.72 9.28
C GLN A 59 3.45 -0.53 10.19
N THR A 60 2.48 -0.74 11.07
CA THR A 60 2.11 0.25 12.08
C THR A 60 3.15 0.32 13.19
N TYR A 61 3.82 -0.80 13.48
CA TYR A 61 4.87 -0.88 14.49
C TYR A 61 6.17 -0.22 14.00
N ASN A 62 6.76 0.64 14.83
CA ASN A 62 7.98 1.40 14.51
C ASN A 62 7.85 2.38 13.31
N ASN A 63 6.63 2.83 13.00
CA ASN A 63 6.39 3.82 11.94
C ASN A 63 5.78 5.10 12.51
N PRO A 64 6.51 6.23 12.55
CA PRO A 64 6.01 7.49 13.12
C PRO A 64 4.88 8.12 12.30
N GLN A 65 4.71 7.73 11.03
CA GLN A 65 3.63 8.23 10.17
C GLN A 65 2.30 7.49 10.40
N CYS A 66 2.34 6.29 10.98
CA CYS A 66 1.14 5.50 11.24
C CYS A 66 0.64 5.72 12.67
N ARG A 67 -0.65 6.05 12.81
CA ARG A 67 -1.31 6.06 14.11
C ARG A 67 -1.54 4.61 14.55
N PHE A 68 -1.01 4.25 15.72
CA PHE A 68 -1.35 2.99 16.38
C PHE A 68 -2.79 3.05 16.92
N ILE A 69 -3.54 1.98 16.71
CA ILE A 69 -4.90 1.81 17.21
C ILE A 69 -4.93 0.50 17.99
N PRO A 70 -5.33 0.51 19.28
CA PRO A 70 -5.30 -0.67 20.13
C PRO A 70 -6.54 -1.54 19.93
N TRP A 71 -6.61 -2.25 18.80
CA TRP A 71 -7.61 -3.29 18.56
C TRP A 71 -7.18 -4.65 19.14
N HIS A 72 -8.15 -5.54 19.36
CA HIS A 72 -7.89 -6.95 19.70
C HIS A 72 -7.18 -7.67 18.54
N LEU A 73 -6.49 -8.77 18.86
CA LEU A 73 -5.67 -9.55 17.93
C LEU A 73 -4.44 -8.78 17.37
N PRO A 74 -3.53 -8.28 18.24
CA PRO A 74 -2.36 -7.56 17.77
C PRO A 74 -1.39 -8.46 17.00
N SER A 75 -0.74 -7.90 15.97
CA SER A 75 0.28 -8.62 15.20
C SER A 75 1.45 -9.04 16.07
N GLU A 76 1.92 -10.28 15.90
CA GLU A 76 3.14 -10.77 16.52
C GLU A 76 4.35 -10.08 15.89
N ILE A 77 5.23 -9.56 16.75
CA ILE A 77 6.47 -8.89 16.36
C ILE A 77 7.67 -9.74 16.78
N ASP A 78 8.65 -9.86 15.88
CA ASP A 78 9.93 -10.43 16.24
C ASP A 78 10.77 -9.37 16.96
N THR A 79 11.10 -9.63 18.23
CA THR A 79 11.89 -8.71 19.08
C THR A 79 13.30 -8.46 18.57
N LYS A 80 13.84 -9.36 17.73
CA LYS A 80 15.20 -9.20 17.17
C LYS A 80 15.22 -8.30 15.95
N THR A 81 14.21 -8.37 15.11
CA THR A 81 14.15 -7.63 13.83
C THR A 81 13.24 -6.41 13.88
N GLY A 82 12.31 -6.34 14.85
CA GLY A 82 11.30 -5.29 14.95
C GLY A 82 10.26 -5.34 13.82
N LEU A 83 10.14 -6.48 13.13
CA LEU A 83 9.25 -6.70 12.00
C LEU A 83 8.05 -7.55 12.42
N ILE A 84 6.92 -7.34 11.75
CA ILE A 84 5.74 -8.20 11.89
C ILE A 84 5.98 -9.59 11.27
N THR A 85 5.63 -10.65 11.99
CA THR A 85 5.84 -12.04 11.55
C THR A 85 4.73 -12.54 10.61
N GLY A 86 3.63 -11.77 10.50
CA GLY A 86 2.43 -12.15 9.76
C GLY A 86 1.45 -13.03 10.55
N LYS A 87 1.80 -13.37 11.79
CA LYS A 87 0.91 -13.98 12.78
C LYS A 87 0.32 -12.89 13.69
N TYR A 88 -0.75 -13.22 14.39
CA TYR A 88 -1.39 -12.37 15.39
C TYR A 88 -1.55 -13.15 16.70
N LEU A 89 -1.64 -12.42 17.80
CA LEU A 89 -1.82 -12.97 19.14
C LEU A 89 -3.31 -13.02 19.48
N ILE A 90 -3.78 -14.12 20.07
CA ILE A 90 -5.18 -14.22 20.52
C ILE A 90 -5.27 -13.71 21.95
N ASP A 91 -5.72 -12.47 22.12
CA ASP A 91 -5.97 -11.83 23.42
C ASP A 91 -7.42 -12.00 23.88
N ASN A 92 -8.37 -12.05 22.95
CA ASN A 92 -9.80 -12.23 23.20
C ASN A 92 -10.39 -13.32 22.29
N ALA A 93 -11.04 -14.33 22.89
CA ALA A 93 -11.65 -15.44 22.17
C ALA A 93 -12.86 -15.02 21.32
N GLU A 94 -13.66 -14.06 21.79
CA GLU A 94 -14.81 -13.55 21.03
C GLU A 94 -14.34 -12.77 19.80
N ALA A 95 -13.32 -11.92 19.97
CA ALA A 95 -12.73 -11.18 18.86
C ALA A 95 -12.15 -12.12 17.79
N GLU A 96 -11.51 -13.23 18.21
CA GLU A 96 -11.03 -14.25 17.28
C GLU A 96 -12.17 -14.92 16.51
N GLU A 97 -13.27 -15.26 17.18
CA GLU A 97 -14.44 -15.84 16.51
C GLU A 97 -15.03 -14.88 15.47
N GLN A 98 -15.20 -13.61 15.84
CA GLN A 98 -15.70 -12.56 14.95
C GLN A 98 -14.75 -12.35 13.75
N PHE A 99 -13.44 -12.33 13.99
CA PHE A 99 -12.43 -12.22 12.94
C PHE A 99 -12.47 -13.41 11.97
N GLN A 100 -12.61 -14.65 12.47
CA GLN A 100 -12.75 -15.82 11.60
C GLN A 100 -14.03 -15.76 10.78
N ARG A 101 -15.16 -15.36 11.39
CA ARG A 101 -16.43 -15.19 10.68
C ARG A 101 -16.31 -14.14 9.57
N TRP A 102 -15.67 -13.02 9.85
CA TRP A 102 -15.38 -11.98 8.86
C TRP A 102 -14.50 -12.50 7.71
N LYS A 103 -13.37 -13.14 8.04
CA LYS A 103 -12.43 -13.73 7.08
C LYS A 103 -13.09 -14.74 6.14
N HIS A 104 -14.09 -15.48 6.63
CA HIS A 104 -14.83 -16.47 5.84
C HIS A 104 -16.12 -15.93 5.20
N GLY A 105 -16.50 -14.67 5.42
CA GLY A 105 -17.76 -14.11 4.93
C GLY A 105 -18.97 -14.85 5.50
N ARG A 106 -19.00 -14.98 6.84
CA ARG A 106 -20.08 -15.57 7.66
C ARG A 106 -20.46 -14.63 8.81
N THR A 107 -20.46 -13.33 8.52
CA THR A 107 -20.81 -12.30 9.50
C THR A 107 -22.32 -12.27 9.76
N GLY A 108 -23.12 -12.64 8.77
CA GLY A 108 -24.58 -12.51 8.80
C GLY A 108 -25.08 -11.29 8.03
N PHE A 109 -24.17 -10.44 7.54
CA PHE A 109 -24.49 -9.31 6.66
C PHE A 109 -24.21 -9.70 5.19
N PRO A 110 -25.25 -9.89 4.36
CA PRO A 110 -25.09 -10.43 3.01
C PRO A 110 -24.10 -9.64 2.14
N TRP A 111 -24.07 -8.31 2.27
CA TRP A 111 -23.17 -7.46 1.49
C TRP A 111 -21.68 -7.63 1.87
N ILE A 112 -21.34 -7.80 3.16
CA ILE A 112 -19.94 -7.98 3.60
C ILE A 112 -19.50 -9.38 3.24
N ASP A 113 -20.39 -10.35 3.46
CA ASP A 113 -20.10 -11.74 3.16
C ASP A 113 -19.81 -11.93 1.66
N ALA A 114 -20.55 -11.24 0.78
CA ALA A 114 -20.26 -11.21 -0.64
C ALA A 114 -18.90 -10.57 -0.96
N LEU A 115 -18.57 -9.44 -0.34
CA LEU A 115 -17.29 -8.74 -0.54
C LEU A 115 -16.08 -9.54 -0.06
N MET A 116 -16.18 -10.19 1.10
CA MET A 116 -15.12 -11.03 1.65
C MET A 116 -14.89 -12.28 0.79
N ARG A 117 -15.97 -12.85 0.22
CA ARG A 117 -15.87 -13.95 -0.76
C ARG A 117 -15.24 -13.48 -2.07
N GLN A 118 -15.61 -12.29 -2.57
CA GLN A 118 -14.97 -11.68 -3.75
C GLN A 118 -13.47 -11.47 -3.53
N LEU A 119 -13.09 -10.86 -2.40
CA LEU A 119 -11.67 -10.65 -2.06
C LEU A 119 -10.89 -11.97 -2.05
N LYS A 120 -11.49 -13.04 -1.51
CA LYS A 120 -10.87 -14.35 -1.46
C LYS A 120 -10.68 -15.00 -2.84
N GLN A 121 -11.57 -14.71 -3.79
CA GLN A 121 -11.54 -15.29 -5.14
C GLN A 121 -10.68 -14.47 -6.11
N GLU A 122 -10.82 -13.14 -6.09
CA GLU A 122 -10.22 -12.24 -7.09
C GLU A 122 -8.98 -11.51 -6.57
N GLY A 123 -8.77 -11.46 -5.25
CA GLY A 123 -7.71 -10.65 -4.64
C GLY A 123 -7.95 -9.14 -4.74
N TRP A 124 -9.14 -8.72 -5.18
CA TRP A 124 -9.48 -7.33 -5.41
C TRP A 124 -10.86 -7.00 -4.82
N ILE A 125 -10.98 -5.79 -4.28
CA ILE A 125 -12.26 -5.21 -3.85
C ILE A 125 -12.34 -3.78 -4.37
N HIS A 126 -13.52 -3.39 -4.83
CA HIS A 126 -13.83 -2.02 -5.23
C HIS A 126 -13.56 -1.00 -4.13
N ARG A 127 -13.06 0.19 -4.49
CA ARG A 127 -12.56 1.19 -3.51
C ARG A 127 -13.59 1.60 -2.46
N PHE A 128 -14.88 1.69 -2.78
CA PHE A 128 -15.93 2.02 -1.80
C PHE A 128 -16.32 0.86 -0.89
N SER A 129 -16.07 -0.36 -1.31
CA SER A 129 -16.38 -1.56 -0.54
C SER A 129 -15.32 -1.86 0.53
N ARG A 130 -14.10 -1.32 0.37
CA ARG A 130 -13.00 -1.45 1.33
C ARG A 130 -13.32 -0.87 2.72
N PRO A 131 -13.77 0.39 2.87
CA PRO A 131 -14.11 0.93 4.18
C PRO A 131 -15.25 0.13 4.84
N LEU A 132 -16.24 -0.32 4.07
CA LEU A 132 -17.35 -1.12 4.59
C LEU A 132 -16.88 -2.45 5.19
N CYS A 133 -15.87 -3.08 4.61
CA CYS A 133 -15.31 -4.33 5.15
C CYS A 133 -14.53 -4.10 6.45
N ILE A 134 -13.94 -2.92 6.66
CA ILE A 134 -13.08 -2.63 7.80
C ILE A 134 -13.89 -2.20 9.04
N VAL A 135 -15.01 -1.52 8.87
CA VAL A 135 -15.81 -0.97 10.00
C VAL A 135 -16.47 -2.06 10.86
N LEU A 136 -16.59 -3.29 10.36
CA LEU A 136 -17.23 -4.40 11.07
C LEU A 136 -16.24 -5.44 11.63
N LEU A 137 -14.97 -5.04 11.73
CA LEU A 137 -13.95 -5.67 12.57
C LEU A 137 -13.80 -4.85 13.86
#